data_AF-A0A329T3T3-F1
#
_entry.id   AF-A0A329T3T3-F1
#
_cell.length_a   1.000
_cell.length_b   1.000
_cell.length_c   1.000
_cell.angle_alpha   90.00
_cell.angle_beta   90.00
_cell.angle_gamma   90.00
#
_symmetry.space_group_name_H-M   'P 1'
#
loop_
_entity.id
_entity.type
_entity.pdbx_description
1 polymer ?
#
loop_
_entity_poly.entity_id
_entity_poly.type
_entity_poly.pdbx_seq_one_letter_code
_entity_poly.pdbx_strand_id
1 'polypeptide(L)'
;MSIDRLQSKLASEHRKRHRCRLKKLIYRMYQRIKCMVKDMHQKCSKWLSVNYDEVLLPKFATSEMTQTQKRISSKTSRAMLTWSHYKFKVMLANKMGRTGGRMIECTEPYTSKTCSRCGRINYTIMKQKMFQCPHRNNVLDRDVNAARSIYLMNENLLAWTLRVHQSGVPTLRC
;
A
#
# COMPACT_ATOMS: atom_id res chain seq x y z
N MET A 1 14.55 -4.11 22.68
CA MET A 1 13.83 -2.96 23.28
C MET A 1 12.98 -2.27 22.22
N SER A 2 11.73 -1.89 22.52
CA SER A 2 10.87 -1.12 21.61
C SER A 2 11.26 0.36 21.56
N ILE A 3 11.08 1.02 20.42
CA ILE A 3 11.31 2.47 20.23
C ILE A 3 10.47 3.28 21.23
N ASP A 4 9.23 2.86 21.50
CA ASP A 4 8.33 3.53 22.44
C ASP A 4 8.92 3.54 23.87
N ARG A 5 9.58 2.45 24.29
CA ARG A 5 10.25 2.37 25.59
C ARG A 5 11.46 3.31 25.66
N LEU A 6 12.21 3.44 24.56
CA LEU A 6 13.33 4.37 24.49
C LEU A 6 12.87 5.84 24.50
N GLN A 7 11.75 6.15 23.85
CA GLN A 7 11.15 7.49 23.88
C GLN A 7 10.67 7.85 25.28
N SER A 8 9.98 6.92 25.97
CA SER A 8 9.56 7.10 27.37
C SER A 8 10.77 7.34 28.29
N LYS A 9 11.83 6.53 28.17
CA LYS A 9 13.07 6.72 28.94
C LYS A 9 13.79 8.04 28.62
N LEU A 10 13.74 8.50 27.37
CA LEU A 10 14.32 9.79 26.97
C LEU A 10 13.56 10.97 27.60
N ALA A 11 12.25 10.84 27.83
CA ALA A 11 11.41 11.88 28.41
C ALA A 11 11.72 12.11 29.90
N SER A 12 11.99 11.05 30.65
CA SER A 12 12.33 11.12 32.08
C SER A 12 13.83 11.31 32.38
N GLU A 13 14.70 11.28 31.37
CA GLU A 13 16.14 11.41 31.56
C GLU A 13 16.59 12.88 31.53
N HIS A 14 17.35 13.31 32.54
CA HIS A 14 17.85 14.67 32.69
C HIS A 14 19.34 14.81 32.33
N ARG A 15 20.13 13.73 32.42
CA ARG A 15 21.57 13.77 32.15
C ARG A 15 21.86 13.95 30.66
N LYS A 16 22.41 15.11 30.27
CA LYS A 16 22.68 15.51 28.87
C LYS A 16 23.40 14.43 28.05
N ARG A 17 24.46 13.83 28.60
CA ARG A 17 25.24 12.77 27.91
C ARG A 17 24.39 11.54 27.62
N HIS A 18 23.58 11.10 28.58
CA HIS A 18 22.74 9.91 28.42
C HIS A 18 21.57 10.17 27.45
N ARG A 19 20.93 11.35 27.52
CA ARG A 19 19.93 11.79 26.53
C ARG A 19 20.47 11.76 25.10
N CYS A 20 21.69 12.26 24.88
CA CYS A 20 22.32 12.24 23.56
C CYS A 20 22.52 10.80 23.04
N ARG A 21 22.97 9.89 23.91
CA ARG A 21 23.09 8.45 23.57
C ARG A 21 21.74 7.85 23.20
N LEU A 22 20.69 8.10 23.99
CA LEU A 22 19.33 7.63 23.73
C LEU A 22 18.78 8.17 22.40
N LYS A 23 18.95 9.45 22.10
CA LYS A 23 18.57 10.06 20.81
C LYS A 23 19.27 9.37 19.63
N LYS A 24 20.58 9.13 19.74
CA LYS A 24 21.36 8.42 18.71
C LYS A 24 20.85 6.99 18.51
N LEU A 25 20.51 6.27 19.58
CA LEU A 25 19.95 4.93 19.49
C LEU A 25 18.58 4.93 18.81
N ILE A 26 17.67 5.82 19.20
CA ILE A 26 16.34 5.98 18.58
C ILE A 26 16.48 6.27 17.09
N TYR A 27 17.37 7.21 16.73
CA TYR A 27 17.64 7.55 15.34
C TYR A 27 18.14 6.35 14.54
N ARG A 28 19.11 5.58 15.07
CA ARG A 28 19.61 4.35 14.41
C ARG A 28 18.49 3.33 14.17
N MET A 29 17.57 3.16 15.12
CA MET A 29 16.44 2.27 14.95
C MET A 29 15.48 2.75 13.84
N TYR A 30 15.14 4.03 13.81
CA TYR A 30 14.33 4.59 12.72
C TYR A 30 15.03 4.49 11.36
N GLN A 31 16.35 4.69 11.29
CA GLN A 31 17.11 4.50 10.06
C GLN A 31 17.06 3.06 9.59
N ARG A 32 17.22 2.08 10.49
CA ARG A 32 17.07 0.66 10.15
C ARG A 32 15.69 0.36 9.57
N ILE A 33 14.62 0.88 10.19
CA ILE A 33 13.25 0.73 9.67
C ILE A 33 13.12 1.35 8.27
N LYS A 34 13.62 2.57 8.08
CA LYS A 34 13.60 3.24 6.77
C LYS A 34 14.36 2.45 5.70
N CYS A 35 15.52 1.89 6.03
CA CYS A 35 16.28 1.04 5.12
C CYS A 35 15.51 -0.24 4.76
N MET A 36 14.89 -0.91 5.74
CA MET A 36 14.09 -2.11 5.48
C MET A 36 12.86 -1.81 4.60
N VAL A 37 12.14 -0.73 4.87
CA VAL A 37 10.99 -0.31 4.04
C VAL A 37 11.45 0.06 2.63
N LYS A 38 12.57 0.78 2.50
CA LYS A 38 13.16 1.13 1.19
C LYS A 38 13.55 -0.12 0.42
N ASP A 39 14.20 -1.09 1.05
CA ASP A 39 14.59 -2.36 0.41
C ASP A 39 13.36 -3.14 -0.07
N MET A 40 12.34 -3.25 0.77
CA MET A 40 11.06 -3.87 0.39
C MET A 40 10.43 -3.16 -0.82
N HIS A 41 10.34 -1.82 -0.79
CA HIS A 41 9.81 -1.05 -1.93
C HIS A 41 10.62 -1.28 -3.20
N GLN A 42 11.95 -1.35 -3.10
CA GLN A 42 12.82 -1.60 -4.25
C GLN A 42 12.56 -2.98 -4.85
N LYS A 43 12.49 -4.02 -4.02
CA LYS A 43 12.23 -5.39 -4.45
C LYS A 43 10.84 -5.54 -5.06
N CYS A 44 9.79 -5.09 -4.37
CA CYS A 44 8.42 -5.16 -4.85
C CYS A 44 8.22 -4.38 -6.16
N SER A 45 8.71 -3.13 -6.24
CA SER A 45 8.56 -2.33 -7.46
C SER A 45 9.33 -2.91 -8.65
N LYS A 46 10.50 -3.52 -8.42
CA LYS A 46 11.25 -4.19 -9.49
C LYS A 46 10.49 -5.41 -9.98
N TRP A 47 10.01 -6.25 -9.05
CA TRP A 47 9.25 -7.44 -9.40
C TRP A 47 7.98 -7.07 -10.19
N LEU A 48 7.23 -6.07 -9.76
CA LEU A 48 6.05 -5.60 -10.50
C LEU A 48 6.43 -5.10 -11.91
N SER A 49 7.47 -4.29 -12.04
CA SER A 49 7.90 -3.70 -13.34
C SER A 49 8.40 -4.70 -14.36
N VAL A 50 8.88 -5.87 -13.92
CA VAL A 50 9.42 -6.91 -14.82
C VAL A 50 8.33 -7.89 -15.24
N ASN A 51 7.37 -8.17 -14.36
CA ASN A 51 6.36 -9.20 -14.59
C ASN A 51 5.08 -8.64 -15.23
N TYR A 52 4.77 -7.36 -15.05
CA TYR A 52 3.53 -6.75 -15.53
C TYR A 52 3.81 -5.51 -16.36
N ASP A 53 3.04 -5.32 -17.43
CA ASP A 53 3.12 -4.13 -18.27
C ASP A 53 2.28 -2.99 -17.67
N GLU A 54 1.21 -3.33 -16.95
CA GLU A 54 0.30 -2.37 -16.31
C GLU A 54 0.03 -2.74 -14.86
N VAL A 55 0.08 -1.73 -13.98
CA VAL A 55 -0.25 -1.90 -12.56
C VAL A 55 -1.25 -0.85 -12.13
N LEU A 56 -2.42 -1.29 -11.67
CA LEU A 56 -3.41 -0.44 -11.02
C LEU A 56 -3.02 -0.21 -9.56
N LEU A 57 -2.94 1.04 -9.13
CA LEU A 57 -2.64 1.40 -7.75
C LEU A 57 -3.72 2.36 -7.21
N PRO A 58 -4.50 1.95 -6.18
CA PRO A 58 -5.47 2.83 -5.55
C PRO A 58 -4.87 4.09 -4.94
N LYS A 59 -5.65 5.18 -4.97
CA LYS A 59 -5.34 6.40 -4.20
C LYS A 59 -5.32 6.09 -2.71
N PHE A 60 -4.12 6.13 -2.11
CA PHE A 60 -3.93 5.92 -0.68
C PHE A 60 -3.54 7.23 0.02
N ALA A 61 -4.53 8.04 0.39
CA ALA A 61 -4.34 9.35 1.03
C ALA A 61 -4.00 9.22 2.53
N THR A 62 -2.80 8.73 2.84
CA THR A 62 -2.37 8.46 4.23
C THR A 62 -2.45 9.67 5.15
N SER A 63 -2.15 10.86 4.65
CA SER A 63 -2.21 12.11 5.42
C SER A 63 -3.62 12.35 5.93
N GLU A 64 -4.61 12.34 5.03
CA GLU A 64 -6.02 12.51 5.34
C GLU A 64 -6.52 11.41 6.28
N MET A 65 -6.19 10.14 5.99
CA MET A 65 -6.59 9.02 6.84
C MET A 65 -6.09 9.15 8.29
N THR A 66 -4.89 9.71 8.49
CA THR A 66 -4.31 9.88 9.83
C THR A 66 -4.76 11.14 10.55
N GLN A 67 -5.14 12.20 9.83
CA GLN A 67 -5.60 13.47 10.41
C GLN A 67 -7.10 13.44 10.75
N THR A 68 -7.90 12.83 9.90
CA THR A 68 -9.36 13.05 9.88
C THR A 68 -10.14 12.04 10.73
N GLN A 69 -9.54 10.93 11.17
CA GLN A 69 -10.30 9.85 11.81
C GLN A 69 -9.91 9.56 13.27
N LYS A 70 -10.78 9.97 14.21
CA LYS A 70 -10.83 9.47 15.61
C LYS A 70 -11.02 7.94 15.73
N ARG A 71 -11.19 7.22 14.61
CA ARG A 71 -11.46 5.77 14.55
C ARG A 71 -10.21 4.89 14.39
N ILE A 72 -9.07 5.47 14.00
CA ILE A 72 -7.83 4.72 13.79
C ILE A 72 -6.95 4.84 15.03
N SER A 73 -6.50 3.70 15.57
CA SER A 73 -5.58 3.69 16.70
C SER A 73 -4.25 4.36 16.33
N SER A 74 -3.65 5.09 17.26
CA SER A 74 -2.33 5.70 17.11
C SER A 74 -1.25 4.70 16.65
N LYS A 75 -1.36 3.42 17.05
CA LYS A 75 -0.48 2.36 16.59
C LYS A 75 -0.62 2.10 15.07
N THR A 76 -1.85 2.02 14.59
CA THR A 76 -2.16 1.80 13.17
C THR A 76 -1.75 3.00 12.33
N SER A 77 -2.04 4.22 12.79
CA SER A 77 -1.61 5.45 12.10
C SER A 77 -0.09 5.52 11.97
N ARG A 78 0.66 5.22 13.05
CA ARG A 78 2.13 5.16 13.00
C ARG A 78 2.63 4.07 12.05
N ALA A 79 1.99 2.91 12.02
CA ALA A 79 2.34 1.86 11.07
C ALA A 79 2.12 2.30 9.62
N MET A 80 0.95 2.87 9.29
CA MET A 80 0.65 3.41 7.96
C MET A 80 1.68 4.46 7.50
N LEU A 81 2.04 5.40 8.38
CA LEU A 81 3.07 6.41 8.07
C LEU A 81 4.46 5.80 7.90
N THR A 82 4.77 4.74 8.64
CA THR A 82 6.06 4.03 8.54
C THR A 82 6.24 3.42 7.16
N TRP A 83 5.19 2.83 6.59
CA TRP A 83 5.21 2.21 5.26
C TRP A 83 5.44 3.22 4.13
N SER A 84 5.19 4.51 4.32
CA SER A 84 5.50 5.55 3.31
C SER A 84 4.92 5.25 1.92
N HIS A 85 3.64 4.88 1.82
CA HIS A 85 2.96 4.45 0.60
C HIS A 85 3.16 5.41 -0.60
N TYR A 86 3.17 6.72 -0.37
CA TYR A 86 3.44 7.69 -1.43
C TYR A 86 4.82 7.50 -2.07
N LYS A 87 5.86 7.19 -1.28
CA LYS A 87 7.21 6.91 -1.81
C LYS A 87 7.22 5.63 -2.64
N PHE A 88 6.43 4.63 -2.25
CA PHE A 88 6.27 3.42 -3.04
C PHE A 88 5.61 3.72 -4.39
N LYS A 89 4.52 4.51 -4.41
CA LYS A 89 3.86 4.96 -5.64
C LYS A 89 4.84 5.61 -6.61
N VAL A 90 5.61 6.61 -6.14
CA VAL A 90 6.59 7.32 -6.97
C VAL A 90 7.66 6.37 -7.51
N MET A 91 8.18 5.48 -6.65
CA MET A 91 9.19 4.50 -7.05
C MET A 91 8.67 3.51 -8.08
N LEU A 92 7.44 3.02 -7.90
CA LEU A 92 6.80 2.11 -8.84
C LEU A 92 6.59 2.78 -10.19
N ALA A 93 6.03 4.00 -10.22
CA ALA A 93 5.87 4.79 -11.45
C ALA A 93 7.18 4.89 -12.25
N ASN A 94 8.25 5.26 -11.57
CA ASN A 94 9.57 5.42 -12.18
C ASN A 94 10.14 4.10 -12.73
N LYS A 95 9.88 2.96 -12.07
CA LYS A 95 10.35 1.66 -12.56
C LYS A 95 9.53 1.13 -13.71
N MET A 96 8.20 1.24 -13.63
CA MET A 96 7.31 0.88 -14.73
C MET A 96 7.68 1.65 -15.99
N GLY A 97 7.85 2.97 -15.90
CA GLY A 97 8.23 3.80 -17.05
C GLY A 97 9.59 3.45 -17.67
N ARG A 98 10.51 2.87 -16.89
CA ARG A 98 11.81 2.39 -17.41
C ARG A 98 11.72 1.05 -18.14
N THR A 99 10.75 0.20 -17.79
CA THR A 99 10.55 -1.11 -18.42
C THR A 99 9.55 -1.05 -19.59
N GLY A 100 9.07 0.15 -19.94
CA GLY A 100 8.04 0.35 -20.96
C GLY A 100 6.60 0.10 -20.47
N GLY A 101 6.43 -0.23 -19.19
CA GLY A 101 5.13 -0.37 -18.56
C GLY A 101 4.60 0.92 -17.94
N ARG A 102 3.40 0.86 -17.36
CA ARG A 102 2.74 2.02 -16.73
C ARG A 102 2.04 1.67 -15.42
N MET A 103 2.10 2.62 -14.49
CA MET A 103 1.31 2.58 -13.26
C MET A 103 0.14 3.55 -13.40
N ILE A 104 -1.07 3.06 -13.15
CA ILE A 104 -2.31 3.82 -13.30
C ILE A 104 -2.91 3.98 -11.91
N GLU A 105 -3.17 5.23 -11.54
CA GLU A 105 -3.83 5.52 -10.28
C GLU A 105 -5.34 5.36 -10.43
N CYS A 106 -5.95 4.55 -9.57
CA CYS A 106 -7.37 4.19 -9.66
C CYS A 106 -8.18 4.61 -8.43
N THR A 107 -9.49 4.72 -8.60
CA THR A 107 -10.43 4.96 -7.50
C THR A 107 -10.87 3.64 -6.87
N GLU A 108 -11.10 3.65 -5.55
CA GLU A 108 -11.39 2.45 -4.75
C GLU A 108 -12.61 2.64 -3.81
N PRO A 109 -13.80 2.99 -4.33
CA PRO A 109 -14.98 3.08 -3.47
C PRO A 109 -15.46 1.68 -3.04
N TYR A 110 -15.53 1.45 -1.72
CA TYR A 110 -16.18 0.28 -1.09
C TYR A 110 -15.65 -1.12 -1.48
N THR A 111 -14.43 -1.24 -1.98
CA THR A 111 -13.83 -2.52 -2.45
C THR A 111 -13.67 -3.57 -1.35
N SER A 112 -13.40 -3.15 -0.11
CA SER A 112 -13.31 -4.06 1.05
C SER A 112 -14.66 -4.58 1.54
N LYS A 113 -15.78 -4.04 1.03
CA LYS A 113 -17.15 -4.42 1.40
C LYS A 113 -17.94 -5.01 0.24
N THR A 114 -17.52 -4.80 -1.00
CA THR A 114 -18.26 -5.23 -2.19
C THR A 114 -17.84 -6.63 -2.61
N CYS A 115 -18.79 -7.54 -2.85
CA CYS A 115 -18.47 -8.87 -3.36
C CYS A 115 -18.03 -8.79 -4.82
N SER A 116 -16.82 -9.27 -5.14
CA SER A 116 -16.29 -9.25 -6.52
C SER A 116 -17.07 -10.15 -7.50
N ARG A 117 -17.95 -11.04 -7.00
CA ARG A 117 -18.73 -11.99 -7.82
C ARG A 117 -20.17 -11.55 -8.06
N CYS A 118 -20.78 -10.80 -7.14
CA CYS A 118 -22.18 -10.38 -7.26
C CYS A 118 -22.40 -8.86 -7.22
N GLY A 119 -21.35 -8.07 -7.01
CA GLY A 119 -21.41 -6.60 -7.00
C GLY A 119 -22.15 -5.99 -5.81
N ARG A 120 -22.69 -6.80 -4.89
CA ARG A 120 -23.43 -6.29 -3.72
C ARG A 120 -22.49 -5.93 -2.58
N ILE A 121 -22.81 -4.82 -1.92
CA ILE A 121 -22.09 -4.32 -0.74
C ILE A 121 -22.56 -5.10 0.49
N ASN A 122 -21.63 -5.68 1.22
CA ASN A 122 -21.86 -6.27 2.53
C ASN A 122 -21.53 -5.23 3.62
N TYR A 123 -22.57 -4.68 4.25
CA TYR A 123 -22.44 -3.67 5.30
C TYR A 123 -22.05 -4.24 6.67
N THR A 124 -22.19 -5.56 6.89
CA THR A 124 -21.89 -6.20 8.19
C THR A 124 -20.40 -6.48 8.38
N ILE A 125 -19.62 -6.40 7.30
CA ILE A 125 -18.19 -6.68 7.30
C ILE A 125 -17.41 -5.57 8.02
N MET A 126 -16.75 -5.95 9.11
CA MET A 126 -15.87 -5.08 9.91
C MET A 126 -14.39 -5.46 9.77
N LYS A 127 -13.87 -6.37 10.60
CA LYS A 127 -12.43 -6.68 10.70
C LYS A 127 -12.03 -8.12 10.31
N GLN A 128 -12.97 -8.93 9.85
CA GLN A 128 -12.76 -10.33 9.47
C GLN A 128 -11.83 -10.49 8.25
N LYS A 129 -10.82 -11.37 8.33
CA LYS A 129 -9.92 -11.64 7.19
C LYS A 129 -10.61 -12.26 5.99
N MET A 130 -11.58 -13.14 6.25
CA MET A 130 -12.38 -13.78 5.21
C MET A 130 -13.58 -12.91 4.86
N PHE A 131 -13.84 -12.76 3.56
CA PHE A 131 -15.05 -12.18 3.02
C PHE A 131 -16.04 -13.31 2.71
N GLN A 132 -17.21 -13.27 3.36
CA GLN A 132 -18.33 -14.14 3.05
C GLN A 132 -19.46 -13.31 2.44
N CYS A 133 -19.88 -13.70 1.23
CA CYS A 133 -20.99 -13.03 0.57
C CYS A 133 -22.33 -13.46 1.24
N PRO A 134 -23.22 -12.52 1.60
CA PRO A 134 -24.51 -12.86 2.20
C PRO A 134 -25.53 -13.39 1.18
N HIS A 135 -25.28 -13.22 -0.12
CA HIS A 135 -26.21 -13.59 -1.20
C HIS A 135 -25.77 -14.79 -2.03
N ARG A 136 -24.50 -15.19 -1.94
CA ARG A 136 -23.91 -16.27 -2.72
C ARG A 136 -22.99 -17.06 -1.80
N ASN A 137 -22.80 -18.34 -2.05
CA ASN A 137 -21.82 -19.14 -1.33
C ASN A 137 -20.39 -18.85 -1.83
N ASN A 138 -19.96 -17.60 -1.73
CA ASN A 138 -18.64 -17.13 -2.15
C ASN A 138 -17.84 -16.71 -0.91
N VAL A 139 -16.78 -17.46 -0.63
CA VAL A 139 -15.88 -17.24 0.49
C VAL A 139 -14.46 -17.09 -0.06
N LEU A 140 -13.85 -15.94 0.19
CA LEU A 140 -12.48 -15.67 -0.23
C LEU A 140 -11.78 -14.73 0.75
N ASP A 141 -10.46 -14.65 0.66
CA ASP A 141 -9.72 -13.64 1.39
C ASP A 141 -10.17 -12.22 0.99
N ARG A 142 -10.31 -11.34 1.98
CA ARG A 142 -10.82 -9.99 1.78
C ARG A 142 -9.93 -9.16 0.87
N ASP A 143 -8.61 -9.29 0.98
CA ASP A 143 -7.67 -8.49 0.18
C ASP A 143 -7.70 -8.96 -1.27
N VAL A 144 -7.85 -10.28 -1.51
CA VAL A 144 -8.08 -10.84 -2.85
C VAL A 144 -9.39 -10.34 -3.45
N ASN A 145 -10.46 -10.29 -2.65
CA ASN A 145 -11.75 -9.76 -3.09
C ASN A 145 -11.66 -8.27 -3.45
N ALA A 146 -10.96 -7.49 -2.63
CA ALA A 146 -10.73 -6.07 -2.87
C ALA A 146 -9.91 -5.85 -4.15
N ALA A 147 -8.81 -6.59 -4.33
CA ALA A 147 -7.98 -6.54 -5.53
C ALA A 147 -8.78 -6.85 -6.81
N ARG A 148 -9.63 -7.88 -6.79
CA ARG A 148 -10.53 -8.21 -7.90
C ARG A 148 -11.53 -7.09 -8.17
N SER A 149 -12.09 -6.50 -7.12
CA SER A 149 -13.07 -5.41 -7.26
C SER A 149 -12.42 -4.16 -7.86
N ILE A 150 -11.19 -3.83 -7.45
CA ILE A 150 -10.40 -2.75 -8.05
C ILE A 150 -10.21 -3.01 -9.54
N TYR A 151 -9.78 -4.21 -9.91
CA TYR A 151 -9.58 -4.59 -11.31
C TYR A 151 -10.87 -4.43 -12.12
N LEU A 152 -11.98 -5.02 -11.67
CA LEU A 152 -13.26 -5.00 -12.39
C LEU A 152 -13.81 -3.57 -12.57
N MET A 153 -13.65 -2.70 -11.57
CA MET A 153 -14.12 -1.30 -11.69
C MET A 153 -13.27 -0.46 -12.64
N ASN A 154 -12.00 -0.81 -12.81
CA ASN A 154 -11.02 0.01 -13.52
C ASN A 154 -10.53 -0.64 -14.81
N GLU A 155 -11.17 -1.71 -15.26
CA GLU A 155 -10.81 -2.45 -16.48
C GLU A 155 -10.73 -1.53 -17.70
N ASN A 156 -11.65 -0.57 -17.82
CA ASN A 156 -11.65 0.41 -18.89
C ASN A 156 -10.38 1.28 -18.96
N LEU A 157 -9.67 1.47 -17.84
CA LEU A 157 -8.41 2.21 -17.81
C LEU A 157 -7.25 1.45 -18.47
N LEU A 158 -7.37 0.12 -18.58
CA LEU A 158 -6.39 -0.78 -19.20
C LEU A 158 -6.55 -0.88 -20.74
N ALA A 159 -7.53 -0.19 -21.32
CA ALA A 159 -7.83 -0.22 -22.76
C ALA A 159 -6.71 0.30 -23.68
N TRP A 160 -5.60 0.79 -23.14
CA TRP A 160 -4.40 1.11 -23.92
C TRP A 160 -3.69 -0.14 -24.42
N THR A 161 -3.57 -1.18 -23.60
CA THR A 161 -2.90 -2.45 -23.97
C THR A 161 -3.63 -3.14 -25.13
N LEU A 162 -4.97 -3.10 -25.11
CA LEU A 162 -5.80 -3.62 -26.21
C LEU A 162 -5.51 -2.91 -27.54
N ARG A 163 -5.22 -1.59 -27.50
CA ARG A 163 -4.89 -0.81 -28.70
C ARG A 163 -3.45 -1.03 -29.19
N VAL A 164 -2.50 -1.21 -28.27
CA VAL A 164 -1.08 -1.48 -28.62
C VAL A 164 -0.90 -2.89 -29.20
N HIS A 165 -1.58 -3.91 -28.64
CA HIS A 165 -1.57 -5.26 -29.22
C HIS A 165 -2.22 -5.33 -30.61
N GLN A 166 -3.28 -4.56 -30.86
CA GLN A 166 -3.92 -4.50 -32.19
C GLN A 166 -3.08 -3.77 -33.25
N SER A 167 -2.14 -2.91 -32.84
CA SER A 167 -1.27 -2.15 -33.75
C SER A 167 0.06 -2.83 -34.04
N GLY A 168 0.32 -4.03 -33.50
CA GLY A 168 1.51 -4.83 -33.81
C GLY A 168 2.84 -4.22 -33.37
N VAL A 169 2.82 -3.15 -32.57
CA VAL A 169 4.02 -2.50 -32.06
C VAL A 169 4.54 -3.33 -30.88
N PRO A 170 5.74 -3.93 -30.96
CA PRO A 170 6.28 -4.69 -29.85
C PRO A 170 6.46 -3.76 -28.65
N THR A 171 5.96 -4.16 -27.49
CA THR A 171 6.29 -3.53 -26.22
C THR A 171 7.79 -3.73 -26.01
N LEU A 172 8.58 -2.72 -26.35
CA LEU A 172 10.03 -2.73 -26.18
C LEU A 172 10.34 -2.83 -24.69
N ARG A 173 10.55 -4.06 -24.22
CA ARG A 173 11.23 -4.34 -22.96
C ARG A 173 12.71 -4.13 -23.21
N CYS A 174 13.23 -2.97 -22.78
CA CYS A 174 14.67 -2.74 -22.71
C CYS A 174 15.36 -3.72 -21.76
#